data_AF-A0A382ZAR5-F1
#
_entry.id   AF-A0A382ZAR5-F1
#
_cell.length_a   1.000
_cell.length_b   1.000
_cell.length_c   1.000
_cell.angle_alpha   90.00
_cell.angle_beta   90.00
_cell.angle_gamma   90.00
#
_symmetry.space_group_name_H-M   'P 1'
#
loop_
_entity.id
_entity.type
_entity.pdbx_description
1 polymer ?
#
loop_
_entity_poly.entity_id
_entity_poly.type
_entity_poly.pdbx_seq_one_letter_code
_entity_poly.pdbx_strand_id
1 'polypeptide(L)'
;EVKDRFDHIIDAVKTQDIRNAGNLLKGFKKHVTGASDRIVNNIIAGNLEFQSGSEAAAIALYARYLKRIGSHLKNITTTIINPIDAIGYKK
;
A
#
# COMPACT_ATOMS: atom_id res chain seq x y z
N GLU A 1 2.17 5.59 10.58
CA GLU A 1 1.88 5.73 9.13
C GLU A 1 1.26 4.46 8.52
N VAL A 2 1.98 3.33 8.40
CA VAL A 2 1.42 2.09 7.80
C VAL A 2 0.21 1.55 8.57
N LYS A 3 0.33 1.46 9.90
CA LYS A 3 -0.76 1.02 10.79
C LYS A 3 -1.96 1.96 10.72
N ASP A 4 -1.73 3.27 10.84
CA ASP A 4 -2.81 4.26 10.77
C ASP A 4 -3.56 4.20 9.43
N ARG A 5 -2.85 3.97 8.32
CA ARG A 5 -3.49 3.76 7.01
C ARG A 5 -4.31 2.48 6.97
N PHE A 6 -3.82 1.41 7.59
CA PHE A 6 -4.57 0.17 7.71
C PHE A 6 -5.88 0.40 8.47
N ASP A 7 -5.81 1.11 9.59
CA ASP A 7 -6.97 1.45 10.42
C ASP A 7 -7.98 2.31 9.63
N HIS A 8 -7.53 3.33 8.88
CA HIS A 8 -8.40 4.14 8.03
C HIS A 8 -9.02 3.38 6.84
N ILE A 9 -8.31 2.40 6.26
CA ILE A 9 -8.86 1.57 5.19
C ILE A 9 -9.95 0.66 5.74
N ILE A 10 -9.75 0.07 6.92
CA ILE A 10 -10.79 -0.70 7.60
C ILE A 10 -12.02 0.17 7.86
N ASP A 11 -11.82 1.40 8.32
CA ASP A 11 -12.92 2.33 8.57
C ASP A 11 -13.68 2.70 7.28
N ALA A 12 -12.97 3.05 6.21
CA ALA A 12 -13.57 3.35 4.91
C ALA A 12 -14.35 2.15 4.34
N VAL A 13 -13.85 0.92 4.51
CA VAL A 13 -14.55 -0.31 4.10
C VAL A 13 -15.82 -0.52 4.92
N LYS A 14 -15.78 -0.34 6.24
CA LYS A 14 -16.94 -0.52 7.13
C LYS A 14 -18.03 0.52 6.86
N THR A 15 -17.64 1.76 6.63
CA THR A 15 -18.56 2.90 6.47
C THR A 15 -19.01 3.11 5.03
N GLN A 16 -18.37 2.44 4.05
CA GLN A 16 -18.57 2.67 2.63
C GLN A 16 -18.40 4.14 2.23
N ASP A 17 -17.55 4.89 2.96
CA ASP A 17 -17.32 6.32 2.71
C ASP A 17 -16.47 6.52 1.45
N ILE A 18 -17.14 6.87 0.35
CA ILE A 18 -16.54 7.13 -0.97
C ILE A 18 -15.52 8.27 -0.91
N ARG A 19 -15.77 9.32 -0.11
CA ARG A 19 -14.88 10.49 -0.01
C ARG A 19 -13.59 10.10 0.71
N ASN A 20 -13.71 9.40 1.85
CA ASN A 20 -12.56 8.89 2.58
C ASN A 20 -11.75 7.89 1.74
N ALA A 21 -12.42 6.93 1.10
CA ALA A 21 -11.80 5.98 0.17
C ALA A 21 -11.03 6.70 -0.97
N GLY A 22 -11.61 7.75 -1.55
CA GLY A 22 -10.97 8.57 -2.58
C GLY A 22 -9.69 9.26 -2.11
N ASN A 23 -9.70 9.80 -0.90
CA ASN A 23 -8.52 10.43 -0.30
C ASN A 23 -7.42 9.38 0.00
N LEU A 24 -7.82 8.21 0.50
CA LEU A 24 -6.89 7.10 0.77
C LEU A 24 -6.18 6.63 -0.50
N LEU A 25 -6.88 6.55 -1.64
CA LEU A 25 -6.30 6.17 -2.93
C LEU A 25 -5.34 7.22 -3.50
N LYS A 26 -5.67 8.52 -3.40
CA LYS A 26 -4.81 9.61 -3.94
C LYS A 26 -3.40 9.58 -3.35
N GLY A 27 -3.26 9.30 -2.06
CA GLY A 27 -1.95 9.20 -1.41
C GLY A 27 -1.24 7.85 -1.61
N PHE A 28 -1.97 6.79 -1.97
CA PHE A 28 -1.50 5.40 -1.88
C PHE A 28 -0.14 5.14 -2.58
N LYS A 29 0.04 5.64 -3.81
CA LYS A 29 1.25 5.40 -4.61
C LYS A 29 2.51 6.09 -4.04
N LYS A 30 2.35 7.22 -3.33
CA LYS A 30 3.48 8.00 -2.79
C LYS A 30 4.08 7.42 -1.52
N HIS A 31 3.31 6.64 -0.75
CA HIS A 31 3.70 6.19 0.58
C HIS A 31 4.28 4.77 0.56
N VAL A 32 3.58 3.80 1.13
CA VAL A 32 4.05 2.42 1.38
C VAL A 32 4.72 1.79 0.16
N THR A 33 4.09 1.85 -1.02
CA THR A 33 4.66 1.28 -2.25
C THR A 33 6.01 1.93 -2.60
N GLY A 34 6.05 3.26 -2.64
CA GLY A 34 7.27 3.99 -2.99
C GLY A 34 8.36 3.85 -1.94
N ALA A 35 8.02 3.84 -0.64
CA ALA A 35 8.97 3.63 0.44
C ALA A 35 9.58 2.22 0.39
N SER A 36 8.75 1.18 0.24
CA SER A 36 9.20 -0.20 0.08
C SER A 36 10.12 -0.38 -1.13
N ASP A 37 9.76 0.21 -2.27
CA ASP A 37 10.58 0.14 -3.49
C ASP A 37 11.92 0.84 -3.31
N ARG A 38 11.94 2.02 -2.67
CA ARG A 38 13.19 2.72 -2.34
C ARG A 38 14.08 1.89 -1.42
N ILE A 39 13.53 1.25 -0.39
CA ILE A 39 14.31 0.38 0.50
C ILE A 39 14.98 -0.73 -0.32
N VAL A 40 14.19 -1.50 -1.09
CA VAL A 40 14.72 -2.61 -1.89
C VAL A 40 15.79 -2.14 -2.88
N ASN A 41 15.54 -1.05 -3.60
CA ASN A 41 16.49 -0.52 -4.56
C ASN A 41 17.79 -0.03 -3.91
N ASN A 42 17.71 0.58 -2.73
CA ASN A 42 18.91 1.00 -2.01
C ASN A 42 19.72 -0.18 -1.46
N ILE A 43 19.06 -1.27 -1.03
CA ILE A 43 19.74 -2.52 -0.67
C ILE A 43 20.50 -3.07 -1.89
N ILE A 44 19.85 -3.15 -3.05
CA ILE A 44 20.46 -3.67 -4.29
C ILE A 44 21.61 -2.78 -4.77
N ALA A 45 21.47 -1.46 -4.65
CA ALA A 45 22.50 -0.50 -5.04
C ALA A 45 23.70 -0.45 -4.08
N GLY A 46 23.63 -1.11 -2.92
CA GLY A 46 24.65 -1.00 -1.88
C GLY A 46 24.62 0.33 -1.12
N ASN A 47 23.53 1.08 -1.21
CA ASN A 47 23.36 2.37 -0.52
C ASN A 47 22.93 2.20 0.95
N LEU A 48 22.64 0.97 1.39
CA LEU A 48 22.31 0.63 2.76
C LEU A 48 23.26 -0.48 3.22
N GLU A 49 23.93 -0.24 4.35
CA GLU A 49 24.80 -1.22 4.98
C GLU A 49 24.03 -2.04 6.03
N PHE A 50 24.28 -3.34 6.04
CA PHE A 50 23.74 -4.30 7.00
C PHE A 50 24.87 -5.17 7.53
N GLN A 51 24.67 -5.77 8.70
CA GLN A 51 25.67 -6.62 9.35
C GLN A 51 25.92 -7.92 8.57
N SER A 52 24.93 -8.37 7.78
CA SER A 52 25.04 -9.58 6.97
C SER A 52 24.11 -9.58 5.76
N GLY A 53 24.40 -10.43 4.78
CA GLY A 53 23.50 -10.69 3.66
C GLY A 53 22.14 -11.25 4.11
N SER A 54 22.10 -12.03 5.20
CA SER A 54 20.86 -12.55 5.77
C SER A 54 19.96 -11.43 6.31
N GLU A 55 20.54 -10.42 6.97
CA GLU A 55 19.81 -9.25 7.44
C GLU A 55 19.26 -8.42 6.27
N ALA A 56 20.10 -8.14 5.27
CA ALA A 56 19.67 -7.44 4.06
C ALA A 56 18.52 -8.18 3.35
N ALA A 57 18.60 -9.51 3.25
CA ALA A 57 17.54 -10.33 2.67
C ALA A 57 16.23 -10.27 3.48
N ALA A 58 16.31 -10.37 4.81
CA ALA A 58 15.13 -10.28 5.68
C ALA A 58 14.41 -8.93 5.53
N ILE A 59 15.18 -7.83 5.49
CA ILE A 59 14.63 -6.47 5.34
C ILE A 59 14.02 -6.28 3.94
N ALA A 60 14.68 -6.76 2.89
CA ALA A 60 14.14 -6.71 1.54
C ALA A 60 12.81 -7.48 1.42
N LEU A 61 12.73 -8.68 1.99
CA LEU A 61 11.50 -9.49 2.01
C LEU A 61 10.38 -8.79 2.80
N TYR A 62 10.71 -8.21 3.95
CA TYR A 62 9.75 -7.46 4.75
C TYR A 62 9.20 -6.23 4.00
N ALA A 63 10.08 -5.43 3.39
CA ALA A 63 9.69 -4.28 2.58
C ALA A 63 8.75 -4.69 1.42
N ARG A 64 9.04 -5.80 0.73
CA ARG A 64 8.18 -6.35 -0.32
C ARG A 64 6.83 -6.81 0.22
N TYR A 65 6.80 -7.43 1.39
CA TYR A 65 5.56 -7.87 2.03
C TYR A 65 4.66 -6.68 2.36
N LEU A 66 5.21 -5.58 2.89
CA LEU A 66 4.47 -4.34 3.12
C LEU A 66 3.89 -3.75 1.83
N LYS A 67 4.66 -3.76 0.73
CA LYS A 67 4.16 -3.33 -0.60
C LYS A 67 2.98 -4.17 -1.06
N ARG A 68 3.03 -5.49 -0.85
CA ARG A 68 1.95 -6.41 -1.21
C ARG A 68 0.69 -6.14 -0.39
N ILE A 69 0.81 -6.02 0.94
CA ILE A 69 -0.31 -5.67 1.83
C ILE A 69 -0.95 -4.36 1.37
N GLY A 70 -0.15 -3.32 1.17
CA GLY A 70 -0.66 -2.05 0.69
C GLY A 70 -1.44 -2.21 -0.61
N SER A 71 -0.87 -2.90 -1.59
CA SER A 71 -1.47 -3.02 -2.93
C SER A 71 -2.82 -3.74 -2.87
N HIS A 72 -2.95 -4.74 -2.01
CA HIS A 72 -4.22 -5.43 -1.76
C HIS A 72 -5.25 -4.52 -1.11
N LEU A 73 -4.86 -3.73 -0.12
CA LEU A 73 -5.73 -2.76 0.52
C LEU A 73 -6.21 -1.68 -0.45
N LYS A 74 -5.35 -1.23 -1.38
CA LYS A 74 -5.74 -0.35 -2.48
C LYS A 74 -6.82 -0.99 -3.34
N ASN A 75 -6.64 -2.25 -3.74
CA ASN A 75 -7.62 -2.96 -4.56
C ASN A 75 -8.98 -3.10 -3.84
N ILE A 76 -8.98 -3.38 -2.54
CA ILE A 76 -10.20 -3.39 -1.73
C ILE A 76 -10.83 -1.99 -1.71
N THR A 77 -10.04 -0.94 -1.47
CA THR A 77 -10.55 0.44 -1.44
C THR A 77 -11.16 0.86 -2.79
N THR A 78 -10.64 0.36 -3.92
CA THR A 78 -11.19 0.68 -5.24
C THR A 78 -12.61 0.15 -5.46
N THR A 79 -13.01 -0.95 -4.79
CA THR A 79 -14.37 -1.48 -4.94
C THR A 79 -15.42 -0.57 -4.32
N ILE A 80 -15.04 0.31 -3.39
CA ILE A 80 -15.95 1.31 -2.79
C ILE A 80 -16.21 2.46 -3.76
N ILE A 81 -15.18 2.92 -4.47
CA ILE A 81 -15.30 4.07 -5.39
C ILE A 81 -15.85 3.65 -6.75
N ASN A 82 -15.48 2.46 -7.20
CA ASN A 82 -15.91 1.86 -8.45
C ASN A 82 -16.48 0.46 -8.19
N PRO A 83 -17.72 0.38 -7.65
CA PRO A 83 -18.40 -0.88 -7.39
C PRO A 83 -18.57 -1.69 -8.68
N ILE A 84 -18.48 -3.02 -8.59
CA ILE A 84 -18.59 -3.91 -9.76
C ILE A 84 -19.96 -3.78 -10.44
N ASP A 85 -21.01 -3.65 -9.64
CA ASP A 85 -22.41 -3.44 -10.05
C ASP A 85 -22.65 -2.08 -10.73
N ALA A 86 -21.73 -1.12 -10.56
CA ALA A 86 -21.76 0.17 -11.24
C ALA A 86 -20.94 0.20 -12.55
N ILE A 87 -20.15 -0.84 -12.83
CA ILE A 87 -19.31 -0.87 -14.05
C ILE A 87 -20.21 -0.98 -15.28
N GLY A 88 -20.10 0.01 -16.19
CA GLY A 88 -20.89 0.07 -17.42
C GLY A 88 -22.18 0.88 -17.32
N TYR A 89 -22.56 1.33 -16.12
CA TYR A 89 -23.65 2.26 -15.91
C TYR A 89 -23.07 3.68 -15.71
N LYS A 90 -23.53 4.65 -16.51
CA LYS A 90 -23.19 6.07 -16.27
C LYS A 90 -23.88 6.52 -14.99
N LYS A 91 -23.13 7.12 -14.08
CA LYS A 91 -23.69 7.90 -12.96
C LYS A 91 -24.34 9.18 -13.47
#